data_AF-A0A7V5C6Q6-F1
#
_entry.id   AF-A0A7V5C6Q6-F1
#
_cell.length_a   1.000
_cell.length_b   1.000
_cell.length_c   1.000
_cell.angle_alpha   90.00
_cell.angle_beta   90.00
_cell.angle_gamma   90.00
#
_symmetry.space_group_name_H-M   'P 1'
#
loop_
_entity.id
_entity.type
_entity.pdbx_description
1 polymer ?
#
loop_
_entity_poly.entity_id
_entity_poly.type
_entity_poly.pdbx_seq_one_letter_code
_entity_poly.pdbx_strand_id
1 'polypeptide(L)'
;IPVSKETLAIDIIDKVGPGGHYLTEKHTMDHFRQIKYSELFDRSIYDKWEAAGSKKLEDRLQALTLKKMEHKPRPLSKETLKELDNMQASWK
;
A
#
# COMPACT_ATOMS: atom_id res chain seq x y z
N ILE A 1 -13.97 9.39 0.68
CA ILE A 1 -14.81 8.45 1.46
C ILE A 1 -16.22 9.02 1.45
N PRO A 2 -17.26 8.26 1.07
CA PRO A 2 -18.64 8.75 1.06
C PRO A 2 -19.08 9.13 2.47
N VAL A 3 -19.92 10.16 2.62
CA VAL A 3 -20.51 10.53 3.91
C VAL A 3 -21.79 9.71 4.09
N SER A 4 -21.75 8.70 4.94
CA SER A 4 -22.87 7.81 5.22
C SER A 4 -22.88 7.41 6.70
N LYS A 5 -23.98 6.83 7.17
CA LYS A 5 -24.09 6.35 8.55
C LYS A 5 -22.93 5.42 8.94
N GLU A 6 -22.55 4.53 8.02
CA GLU A 6 -21.46 3.57 8.22
C GLU A 6 -20.10 4.24 8.35
N THR A 7 -19.78 5.22 7.49
CA THR A 7 -18.48 5.89 7.49
C THR A 7 -18.35 6.96 8.57
N LEU A 8 -19.48 7.47 9.07
CA LEU A 8 -19.52 8.39 10.21
C LEU A 8 -19.37 7.66 11.55
N ALA A 9 -19.82 6.40 11.65
CA ALA A 9 -19.63 5.54 12.82
C ALA A 9 -20.14 6.15 14.16
N ILE A 10 -21.16 7.00 14.11
CA ILE A 10 -21.64 7.74 15.30
C ILE A 10 -22.23 6.79 16.34
N ASP A 11 -23.03 5.81 15.93
CA ASP A 11 -23.66 4.84 16.83
C ASP A 11 -22.63 4.03 17.63
N ILE A 12 -21.50 3.66 17.00
CA ILE A 12 -20.45 2.90 17.68
C ILE A 12 -19.64 3.79 18.61
N ILE A 13 -19.43 5.07 18.25
CA ILE A 13 -18.75 6.04 19.13
C ILE A 13 -19.54 6.25 20.41
N ASP A 14 -20.86 6.43 20.30
CA ASP A 14 -21.76 6.58 21.45
C ASP A 14 -21.79 5.30 22.31
N LYS A 15 -21.91 4.13 21.67
CA LYS A 15 -21.91 2.82 22.36
C LYS A 15 -20.63 2.58 23.17
N VAL A 16 -19.45 2.86 22.60
CA VAL A 16 -18.15 2.59 23.25
C VAL A 16 -17.88 3.60 24.36
N GLY A 17 -18.20 4.87 24.12
CA GLY A 17 -18.06 5.94 25.10
C GLY A 17 -16.61 6.26 25.51
N PRO A 18 -16.42 7.21 26.44
CA PRO A 18 -15.10 7.64 26.89
C PRO A 18 -14.32 6.53 27.59
N GLY A 19 -13.03 6.41 27.27
CA GLY A 19 -12.12 5.44 27.89
C GLY A 19 -12.24 4.00 27.36
N GLY A 20 -13.18 3.73 26.44
CA GLY A 20 -13.31 2.44 25.77
C GLY A 20 -12.34 2.24 24.59
N HIS A 21 -12.44 1.09 23.93
CA HIS A 21 -11.67 0.76 22.72
C HIS A 21 -12.54 0.08 21.65
N TYR A 22 -12.15 0.19 20.39
CA TYR A 22 -12.93 -0.32 19.25
C TYR A 22 -12.41 -1.66 18.69
N LEU A 23 -11.34 -2.21 19.26
CA LEU A 23 -10.64 -3.38 18.70
C LEU A 23 -11.53 -4.63 18.52
N THR A 24 -12.54 -4.78 19.36
CA THR A 24 -13.47 -5.93 19.36
C THR A 24 -14.81 -5.61 18.69
N GLU A 25 -14.99 -4.39 18.17
CA GLU A 25 -16.26 -3.98 17.59
C GLU A 25 -16.44 -4.55 16.18
N LYS A 26 -17.68 -4.98 15.87
CA LYS A 26 -18.03 -5.53 14.55
C LYS A 26 -17.66 -4.57 13.42
N HIS A 27 -17.90 -3.27 13.61
CA HIS A 27 -17.51 -2.21 12.67
C HIS A 27 -16.00 -2.26 12.36
N THR A 28 -15.16 -2.40 13.39
CA THR A 28 -13.71 -2.54 13.16
C THR A 28 -13.38 -3.83 12.41
N MET A 29 -14.01 -4.95 12.76
CA MET A 29 -13.80 -6.24 12.07
C MET A 29 -14.22 -6.22 10.59
N ASP A 30 -15.29 -5.51 10.27
CA ASP A 30 -15.80 -5.40 8.89
C ASP A 30 -14.92 -4.47 8.02
N HIS A 31 -14.21 -3.51 8.65
CA HIS A 31 -13.48 -2.46 7.93
C HIS A 31 -11.95 -2.50 8.03
N PHE A 32 -11.34 -3.18 9.01
CA PHE A 32 -9.88 -3.08 9.25
C PHE A 32 -9.00 -3.46 8.05
N ARG A 33 -9.49 -4.34 7.17
CA ARG A 33 -8.76 -4.78 5.96
C ARG A 33 -8.80 -3.76 4.81
N GLN A 34 -9.66 -2.76 4.89
CA GLN A 34 -9.75 -1.69 3.88
C GLN A 34 -8.61 -0.69 4.02
N ILE A 35 -7.95 -0.65 5.19
CA ILE A 35 -6.78 0.17 5.43
C ILE A 35 -5.61 -0.37 4.60
N LYS A 36 -5.06 0.50 3.75
CA LYS A 36 -3.86 0.17 2.98
C LYS A 36 -2.63 0.41 3.84
N TYR A 37 -1.90 -0.66 4.14
CA TYR A 37 -0.59 -0.58 4.74
C TYR A 37 0.48 -0.55 3.64
N SER A 38 1.46 0.34 3.81
CA SER A 38 2.64 0.37 2.94
C SER A 38 3.47 -0.91 3.13
N GLU A 39 3.94 -1.48 2.02
CA GLU A 39 4.90 -2.60 2.02
C GLU A 39 6.31 -2.16 2.44
N LEU A 40 6.60 -0.85 2.44
CA LEU A 40 7.93 -0.29 2.69
C LEU A 40 8.22 -0.06 4.17
N PHE A 41 7.25 0.46 4.92
CA PHE A 41 7.46 0.88 6.31
C PHE A 41 7.24 -0.27 7.30
N ASP A 42 8.21 -0.47 8.20
CA ASP A 42 8.01 -1.32 9.38
C ASP A 42 7.16 -0.61 10.42
N ARG A 43 6.29 -1.36 11.09
CA ARG A 43 5.59 -0.90 12.30
C ARG A 43 5.78 -1.86 13.47
N SER A 44 6.73 -2.77 13.37
CA SER A 44 7.12 -3.65 14.46
C SER A 44 7.66 -2.84 15.63
N ILE A 45 7.40 -3.30 16.84
CA ILE A 45 8.08 -2.78 18.04
C ILE A 45 9.59 -3.02 17.95
N TYR A 46 10.38 -2.19 18.62
CA TYR A 46 11.84 -2.17 18.52
C TYR A 46 12.46 -3.56 18.70
N ASP A 47 12.15 -4.25 19.81
CA ASP A 47 12.73 -5.57 20.10
C ASP A 47 12.47 -6.61 19.00
N LYS A 48 11.28 -6.55 18.37
CA LYS A 48 10.95 -7.43 17.24
C LYS A 48 11.71 -7.06 15.97
N TRP A 49 11.84 -5.76 15.70
CA TRP A 49 12.63 -5.27 14.57
C TRP A 49 14.11 -5.64 14.72
N GLU A 50 14.64 -5.51 15.94
CA GLU A 50 16.03 -5.84 16.26
C GLU A 50 16.30 -7.35 16.12
N ALA A 51 15.44 -8.18 16.72
CA ALA A 51 15.52 -9.63 16.58
C ALA A 51 15.35 -10.13 15.14
N ALA A 52 14.65 -9.36 14.28
CA ALA A 52 14.50 -9.64 12.86
C ALA A 52 15.68 -9.15 11.99
N GLY A 53 16.77 -8.71 12.61
CA GLY A 53 18.01 -8.30 11.94
C GLY A 53 18.10 -6.82 11.61
N SER A 54 17.28 -5.98 12.26
CA SER A 54 17.42 -4.51 12.24
C SER A 54 17.48 -3.88 10.84
N LYS A 55 16.74 -4.44 9.87
CA LYS A 55 16.77 -3.96 8.48
C LYS A 55 16.42 -2.48 8.40
N LYS A 56 17.25 -1.70 7.72
CA LYS A 56 17.01 -0.28 7.52
C LYS A 56 15.93 -0.05 6.47
N LEU A 57 15.52 1.20 6.30
CA LEU A 57 14.51 1.55 5.30
C LEU A 57 15.06 1.33 3.88
N GLU A 58 16.32 1.69 3.66
CA GLU A 58 17.02 1.65 2.37
C GLU A 58 17.12 0.21 1.85
N ASP A 59 17.45 -0.74 2.73
CA ASP A 59 17.54 -2.16 2.38
C ASP A 59 16.21 -2.69 1.83
N ARG A 60 15.10 -2.29 2.46
CA ARG A 60 13.74 -2.68 2.05
C ARG A 60 13.33 -1.97 0.77
N LEU A 61 13.63 -0.68 0.66
CA LEU A 61 13.38 0.11 -0.53
C LEU A 61 14.05 -0.52 -1.75
N GLN A 62 15.33 -0.87 -1.63
CA GLN A 62 16.09 -1.52 -2.68
C GLN A 62 15.47 -2.87 -3.07
N ALA A 63 15.17 -3.72 -2.07
CA ALA A 63 14.58 -5.04 -2.32
C ALA A 63 13.22 -4.96 -3.02
N LEU A 64 12.34 -4.05 -2.57
CA LEU A 64 11.03 -3.84 -3.21
C LEU A 64 11.18 -3.27 -4.62
N THR A 65 12.11 -2.34 -4.83
CA THR A 65 12.38 -1.75 -6.15
C THR A 65 12.82 -2.83 -7.14
N LEU A 66 13.81 -3.64 -6.78
CA LEU A 66 14.29 -4.75 -7.62
C LEU A 66 13.15 -5.72 -7.96
N LYS A 67 12.34 -6.10 -6.97
CA LYS A 67 11.16 -6.95 -7.19
C LYS A 67 10.14 -6.31 -8.15
N LYS A 68 9.92 -4.99 -8.08
CA LYS A 68 9.01 -4.30 -9.02
C LYS A 68 9.58 -4.23 -10.43
N MET A 69 10.91 -4.15 -10.58
CA MET A 69 11.58 -4.16 -11.89
C MET A 69 11.47 -5.51 -12.62
N GLU A 70 11.14 -6.60 -11.93
CA GLU A 70 10.84 -7.90 -12.57
C GLU A 70 9.54 -7.88 -13.39
N HIS A 71 8.68 -6.87 -13.20
CA HIS A 71 7.43 -6.75 -13.93
C HIS A 71 7.68 -6.56 -15.44
N LYS A 72 7.09 -7.46 -16.25
CA LYS A 72 7.06 -7.32 -17.71
C LYS A 72 5.79 -6.57 -18.11
N PRO A 73 5.87 -5.33 -18.62
CA PRO A 73 4.69 -4.59 -19.04
C PRO A 73 4.02 -5.27 -20.23
N ARG A 74 2.74 -4.97 -20.43
CA ARG A 74 2.04 -5.42 -21.64
C ARG A 74 2.78 -4.88 -22.87
N PRO A 75 3.09 -5.72 -23.86
CA PRO A 75 3.79 -5.26 -25.05
C PRO A 75 2.94 -4.23 -25.80
N LEU A 76 3.61 -3.27 -26.42
CA LEU A 76 2.98 -2.31 -27.33
C LEU A 76 2.52 -3.03 -28.60
N SER A 77 1.54 -2.44 -29.30
CA SER A 77 1.13 -2.97 -30.60
C SER A 77 2.28 -2.85 -31.60
N LYS A 78 2.28 -3.73 -32.61
CA LYS A 78 3.31 -3.71 -33.67
C LYS A 78 3.32 -2.37 -34.43
N GLU A 79 2.15 -1.77 -34.63
CA GLU A 79 1.99 -0.47 -35.29
C GLU A 79 2.63 0.64 -34.48
N THR A 80 2.39 0.69 -33.17
CA THR A 80 3.01 1.67 -32.28
C THR A 80 4.52 1.52 -32.23
N LEU A 81 5.04 0.28 -32.14
CA LEU A 81 6.49 0.02 -32.16
C LEU A 81 7.14 0.52 -33.44
N LYS A 82 6.52 0.25 -34.59
CA LYS A 82 7.02 0.71 -35.89
C LYS A 82 7.10 2.23 -35.97
N GLU A 83 6.11 2.94 -35.44
CA GLU A 83 6.12 4.39 -35.44
C GLU A 83 7.19 4.97 -34.51
N LEU A 84 7.38 4.36 -33.33
CA LEU A 84 8.47 4.73 -32.43
C LEU A 84 9.84 4.56 -33.09
N ASP A 85 10.05 3.46 -33.82
CA ASP A 85 11.30 3.21 -34.56
C ASP A 85 11.54 4.28 -35.65
N ASN A 86 10.49 4.67 -36.39
CA ASN A 86 10.55 5.74 -37.39
C ASN A 86 10.93 7.08 -36.75
N MET A 87 10.31 7.43 -35.61
CA MET A 87 10.60 8.66 -34.87
C MET A 87 12.03 8.66 -34.36
N GLN A 88 12.50 7.55 -33.76
CA GLN A 88 13.85 7.41 -33.23
C GLN A 88 14.92 7.61 -34.31
N ALA A 89 14.68 7.13 -35.53
CA ALA A 89 15.62 7.32 -36.65
C ALA A 89 15.87 8.80 -37.02
N SER A 90 14.98 9.70 -36.60
CA SER A 90 15.11 11.15 -36.82
C SER A 90 15.81 11.89 -35.67
N TRP A 91 16.11 11.22 -34.56
CA TRP A 91 16.76 11.83 -33.40
C TRP A 91 18.28 11.90 -33.65
N LYS A 92 18.81 13.13 -33.75
CA LYS A 92 20.25 13.40 -33.74
C LYS A 92 20.77 13.49 -32.31
#